data_AF-A0A242M2K9-F1
#
_entry.id   AF-A0A242M2K9-F1
#
_cell.length_a   1.000
_cell.length_b   1.000
_cell.length_c   1.000
_cell.angle_alpha   90.00
_cell.angle_beta   90.00
_cell.angle_gamma   90.00
#
_symmetry.space_group_name_H-M   'P 1'
#
loop_
_entity.id
_entity.type
_entity.pdbx_description
1 polymer ?
#
loop_
_entity_poly.entity_id
_entity_poly.type
_entity_poly.pdbx_seq_one_letter_code
_entity_poly.pdbx_strand_id
1 'polypeptide(L)'
;MHWAFGRLREQLGWIARGDHALPRIHDLRHTFVCWRILKWYQDGENVDNRMIALSTYLGHVKPSDTYWYLTAVPDLMEFVSQKFAGFAEGVDHD
;
A
#
# COMPACT_ATOMS: atom_id res chain seq x y z
N MET A 1 23.49 6.44 4.76
CA MET A 1 22.25 5.88 4.15
C MET A 1 22.15 6.13 2.66
N HIS A 2 22.31 7.37 2.17
CA HIS A 2 22.17 7.67 0.74
C HIS A 2 23.17 6.91 -0.15
N TRP A 3 24.45 6.82 0.24
CA TRP A 3 25.48 6.08 -0.52
C TRP A 3 25.17 4.58 -0.68
N ALA A 4 24.80 3.90 0.41
CA ALA A 4 24.52 2.47 0.38
C ALA A 4 23.28 2.16 -0.48
N PHE A 5 22.23 2.98 -0.36
CA PHE A 5 21.03 2.84 -1.18
C PHE A 5 21.28 3.16 -2.66
N GLY A 6 22.11 4.17 -2.96
CA GLY A 6 22.55 4.47 -4.32
C GLY A 6 23.28 3.29 -4.97
N ARG A 7 24.24 2.70 -4.24
CA ARG A 7 24.97 1.52 -4.71
C ARG A 7 24.07 0.32 -4.95
N LEU A 8 23.12 0.05 -4.04
CA LEU A 8 22.15 -1.03 -4.20
C LEU A 8 21.27 -0.82 -5.45
N ARG A 9 20.83 0.41 -5.69
CA ARG A 9 20.02 0.73 -6.87
C ARG A 9 20.77 0.51 -8.18
N GLU A 10 22.04 0.90 -8.23
CA GLU A 10 22.90 0.65 -9.39
C GLU A 10 23.11 -0.85 -9.61
N GLN A 11 23.44 -1.60 -8.55
CA GLN A 11 23.65 -3.04 -8.62
C GLN A 11 22.42 -3.82 -9.05
N LEU A 12 21.23 -3.39 -8.65
CA LEU A 12 19.96 -4.04 -8.98
C LEU A 12 19.29 -3.47 -10.24
N GLY A 13 19.89 -2.47 -10.89
CA GLY A 13 19.35 -1.85 -12.11
C GLY A 13 17.97 -1.22 -11.93
N TRP A 14 17.67 -0.65 -10.76
CA TRP A 14 16.33 -0.10 -10.49
C TRP A 14 16.04 1.17 -11.28
N ILE A 15 14.93 1.14 -12.03
CA ILE A 15 14.41 2.26 -12.80
C ILE A 15 13.29 2.93 -12.00
N ALA A 16 13.22 4.27 -12.05
CA ALA A 16 12.16 5.00 -11.39
C ALA A 16 10.80 4.76 -12.06
N ARG A 17 9.71 4.71 -11.28
CA ARG A 17 8.36 4.43 -11.76
C ARG A 17 7.62 5.64 -12.36
N GLY A 18 8.29 6.79 -12.52
CA GLY A 18 7.73 7.98 -13.19
C GLY A 18 7.94 9.28 -12.40
N ASP A 19 7.32 9.40 -11.23
CA ASP A 19 7.22 10.67 -10.48
C ASP A 19 8.55 11.26 -10.00
N HIS A 20 9.62 10.45 -10.02
CA HIS A 20 10.95 10.86 -9.58
C HIS A 20 12.00 10.43 -10.57
N ALA A 21 13.08 11.21 -10.69
CA ALA A 21 14.21 10.88 -11.57
C ALA A 21 14.93 9.59 -11.15
N LEU A 22 14.78 9.17 -9.89
CA LEU A 22 15.54 8.11 -9.27
C LEU A 22 14.70 7.41 -8.17
N PRO A 23 14.72 6.07 -8.05
CA PRO A 23 14.06 5.37 -6.94
C PRO A 23 14.51 5.90 -5.57
N ARG A 24 13.57 6.09 -4.65
CA ARG A 24 13.83 6.62 -3.31
C ARG A 24 13.64 5.53 -2.28
N ILE A 25 14.33 5.68 -1.15
CA ILE A 25 14.14 4.76 -0.02
C ILE A 25 12.72 4.82 0.54
N HIS A 26 12.03 5.96 0.38
CA HIS A 26 10.62 6.12 0.74
C HIS A 26 9.69 5.24 -0.10
N ASP A 27 10.07 4.91 -1.33
CA ASP A 27 9.25 4.08 -2.22
C ASP A 27 9.18 2.64 -1.67
N LEU A 28 10.23 2.17 -0.97
CA LEU A 28 10.19 0.88 -0.26
C LEU A 28 9.17 0.88 0.89
N ARG A 29 9.12 1.96 1.68
CA ARG A 29 8.10 2.13 2.73
C ARG A 29 6.72 2.11 2.09
N HIS A 30 6.54 2.87 1.00
CA HIS A 30 5.26 2.95 0.30
C HIS A 30 4.81 1.56 -0.19
N THR A 31 5.69 0.83 -0.90
CA THR A 31 5.40 -0.53 -1.38
C THR A 31 5.07 -1.48 -0.23
N PHE A 32 5.83 -1.46 0.86
CA PHE A 32 5.55 -2.29 2.05
C PHE A 32 4.14 -2.03 2.59
N VAL A 33 3.75 -0.77 2.76
CA VAL A 33 2.43 -0.41 3.30
C VAL A 33 1.31 -0.87 2.37
N CYS A 34 1.41 -0.58 1.07
CA CYS A 34 0.43 -1.02 0.07
C CYS A 34 0.24 -2.54 0.10
N TRP A 35 1.34 -3.29 0.07
CA TRP A 35 1.31 -4.76 0.10
C TRP A 35 0.71 -5.31 1.39
N ARG A 36 1.06 -4.71 2.53
CA ARG A 36 0.57 -5.16 3.84
C ARG A 36 -0.94 -4.97 3.97
N ILE A 37 -1.44 -3.82 3.53
CA ILE A 37 -2.86 -3.49 3.50
C ILE A 37 -3.61 -4.46 2.57
N LEU A 38 -3.13 -4.63 1.33
CA LEU A 38 -3.74 -5.56 0.36
C LEU A 38 -3.82 -6.98 0.92
N LYS A 39 -2.74 -7.45 1.55
CA LYS A 39 -2.72 -8.77 2.16
C LYS A 39 -3.74 -8.92 3.28
N TRP A 40 -3.94 -7.90 4.13
CA TRP A 40 -4.98 -7.96 5.16
C TRP A 40 -6.40 -8.03 4.59
N TYR A 41 -6.66 -7.31 3.50
CA TYR A 41 -7.93 -7.44 2.79
C TYR A 41 -8.15 -8.84 2.20
N GLN A 42 -7.09 -9.45 1.63
CA GLN A 42 -7.14 -10.82 1.11
C GLN A 42 -7.32 -11.87 2.21
N ASP A 43 -6.66 -11.67 3.36
CA ASP A 43 -6.72 -12.58 4.50
C ASP A 43 -8.03 -12.39 5.33
N GLY A 44 -8.91 -11.46 4.95
CA GLY A 44 -10.18 -11.19 5.64
C GLY A 44 -10.03 -10.54 7.03
N GLU A 45 -8.89 -9.90 7.29
CA GLU A 45 -8.61 -9.30 8.59
C GLU A 45 -9.37 -7.97 8.79
N ASN A 46 -9.56 -7.57 10.05
CA ASN A 46 -10.08 -6.24 10.37
C ASN A 46 -9.00 -5.17 10.09
N VAL A 47 -9.06 -4.57 8.90
CA VAL A 47 -8.07 -3.61 8.42
C VAL A 47 -7.99 -2.38 9.33
N ASP A 48 -9.10 -1.85 9.83
CA ASP A 48 -9.09 -0.67 10.69
C ASP A 48 -8.24 -0.87 11.96
N ASN A 49 -8.41 -2.00 12.64
CA ASN A 49 -7.59 -2.33 13.81
C ASN A 49 -6.11 -2.50 13.45
N ARG A 50 -5.83 -3.08 12.28
CA ARG A 50 -4.46 -3.25 11.77
C ARG A 50 -3.79 -1.94 11.38
N MET A 51 -4.57 -0.96 10.88
CA MET A 51 -4.07 0.35 10.50
C MET A 51 -3.52 1.14 11.69
N ILE A 52 -4.10 0.98 12.89
CA ILE A 52 -3.58 1.59 14.12
C ILE A 52 -2.20 1.01 14.45
N ALA A 53 -2.07 -0.32 14.45
CA ALA A 53 -0.79 -0.99 14.71
C ALA A 53 0.26 -0.63 13.63
N LEU A 54 -0.16 -0.53 12.37
CA LEU A 54 0.70 -0.11 11.27
C LEU A 54 1.20 1.32 11.46
N SER A 55 0.34 2.24 11.92
CA SER A 55 0.72 3.62 12.21
C SER A 55 1.84 3.68 13.24
N THR A 56 1.74 2.89 14.31
CA THR A 56 2.80 2.76 15.32
C THR A 56 4.09 2.19 14.71
N TYR A 57 3.98 1.15 13.89
CA TYR A 57 5.13 0.53 13.21
C TYR A 57 5.87 1.51 12.28
N LEU A 58 5.12 2.33 11.54
CA LEU A 58 5.69 3.34 10.63
C LEU A 58 6.25 4.57 11.37
N GLY A 59 5.94 4.71 12.66
CA GLY A 59 6.30 5.89 13.46
C GLY A 59 5.49 7.13 13.08
N HIS A 60 4.27 6.96 12.55
CA HIS A 60 3.40 8.08 12.23
C HIS A 60 2.77 8.66 13.49
N VAL A 61 2.89 9.97 13.66
CA VAL A 61 2.36 10.71 14.82
C VAL A 61 0.83 10.68 14.80
N LYS A 62 0.22 10.76 13.62
CA LYS A 62 -1.23 10.71 13.44
C LYS A 62 -1.62 9.47 12.62
N PRO A 63 -2.60 8.67 13.08
CA PRO A 63 -3.12 7.56 12.29
C PRO A 63 -3.60 7.97 10.90
N SER A 64 -4.11 9.20 10.75
CA SER A 64 -4.53 9.78 9.46
C SER A 64 -3.44 9.69 8.38
N ASP A 65 -2.17 9.83 8.75
CA ASP A 65 -1.04 9.78 7.82
C ASP A 65 -0.85 8.37 7.26
N THR A 66 -1.27 7.35 8.01
CA THR A 66 -1.32 5.95 7.58
C THR A 66 -2.58 5.66 6.76
N TYR A 67 -3.73 6.23 7.14
CA TYR A 67 -4.98 6.06 6.40
C TYR A 67 -4.94 6.61 4.97
N TRP A 68 -4.08 7.60 4.70
CA TRP A 68 -3.84 8.10 3.34
C TRP A 68 -3.50 6.98 2.33
N TYR A 69 -2.85 5.90 2.79
CA TYR A 69 -2.52 4.76 1.94
C TYR A 69 -3.75 4.00 1.41
N LEU A 70 -4.90 4.02 2.10
CA LEU A 70 -6.12 3.40 1.58
C LEU A 70 -6.62 4.07 0.31
N THR A 71 -6.35 5.37 0.17
CA THR A 71 -6.74 6.17 -1.01
C THR A 71 -5.67 6.21 -2.11
N ALA A 72 -4.44 5.76 -1.81
CA ALA A 72 -3.28 5.91 -2.68
C ALA A 72 -2.80 4.60 -3.34
N VAL A 73 -3.56 3.51 -3.23
CA VAL A 73 -3.20 2.20 -3.79
C VAL A 73 -4.11 1.88 -4.99
N PRO A 74 -3.63 2.05 -6.24
CA PRO A 74 -4.39 1.68 -7.45
C PRO A 74 -4.80 0.20 -7.46
N ASP A 75 -3.94 -0.70 -6.98
CA ASP A 75 -4.22 -2.15 -6.90
C ASP A 75 -5.37 -2.46 -5.92
N LEU A 76 -5.63 -1.56 -4.96
CA LEU A 76 -6.79 -1.66 -4.07
C LEU A 76 -8.07 -1.33 -4.83
N MET A 77 -8.02 -0.44 -5.83
CA MET A 77 -9.19 -0.14 -6.68
C MET A 77 -9.58 -1.35 -7.53
N GLU A 78 -8.62 -2.11 -8.06
CA GLU A 78 -8.93 -3.35 -8.79
C GLU A 78 -9.55 -4.40 -7.86
N PHE A 79 -8.96 -4.63 -6.68
CA PHE A 79 -9.49 -5.56 -5.69
C PHE A 79 -10.89 -5.13 -5.18
N VAL A 80 -11.08 -3.84 -4.89
CA VAL A 80 -12.37 -3.27 -4.46
C VAL A 80 -13.39 -3.35 -5.59
N SER A 81 -13.00 -3.12 -6.84
CA SER A 81 -13.87 -3.24 -8.01
C SER A 81 -14.41 -4.67 -8.15
N GLN A 82 -13.55 -5.69 -8.02
CA GLN A 82 -13.96 -7.10 -8.05
C GLN A 82 -14.94 -7.45 -6.91
N LYS A 83 -14.65 -6.99 -5.69
CA LYS A 83 -15.56 -7.16 -4.53
C LYS A 83 -16.90 -6.45 -4.72
N PHE A 84 -16.89 -5.25 -5.27
CA PHE A 84 -18.10 -4.47 -5.54
C PHE A 84 -18.95 -5.09 -6.63
N ALA A 85 -18.33 -5.59 -7.71
CA ALA A 85 -19.03 -6.33 -8.76
C ALA A 85 -19.74 -7.57 -8.19
N GLY A 86 -19.06 -8.37 -7.37
CA GLY A 86 -19.67 -9.53 -6.70
C GLY A 86 -20.77 -9.16 -5.69
N PHE A 87 -20.70 -7.98 -5.05
CA PHE A 87 -21.80 -7.46 -4.22
C PHE A 87 -23.00 -7.02 -5.07
N ALA A 88 -22.76 -6.29 -6.16
CA ALA A 88 -23.83 -5.81 -7.05
C ALA A 88 -24.55 -6.94 -7.78
N GLU A 89 -23.84 -8.02 -8.14
CA GLU A 89 -24.43 -9.25 -8.69
C GLU A 89 -25.19 -10.08 -7.64
N GLY A 90 -24.90 -9.88 -6.34
CA GLY A 90 -25.57 -10.53 -5.21
C GLY A 90 -26.76 -9.76 -4.62
N VAL A 91 -27.15 -8.62 -5.20
CA VAL A 91 -28.41 -7.92 -4.88
C VAL A 91 -29.41 -8.21 -6.00
N ASP A 92 -29.79 -9.48 -6.11
CA ASP A 92 -31.05 -9.88 -6.71
C ASP A 92 -31.75 -10.78 -5.70
N HIS A 93 -32.63 -10.20 -4.88
CA HIS A 93 -33.65 -10.92 -4.12
C HIS A 93 -34.78 -9.96 -3.74
N ASP A 94 -35.88 -10.10 -4.47
CA ASP A 94 -37.30 -10.05 -4.07
C ASP A 94 -37.79 -8.94 -3.10
#